data_AF-A0A9D5RCY1-F1
#
_entry.id   AF-A0A9D5RCY1-F1
#
_cell.length_a   1.000
_cell.length_b   1.000
_cell.length_c   1.000
_cell.angle_alpha   90.00
_cell.angle_beta   90.00
_cell.angle_gamma   90.00
#
_symmetry.space_group_name_H-M   'P 1'
#
loop_
_entity.id
_entity.type
_entity.pdbx_description
1 polymer ?
#
loop_
_entity_poly.entity_id
_entity_poly.type
_entity_poly.pdbx_seq_one_letter_code
_entity_poly.pdbx_strand_id
1 'polypeptide(L)'
;MKAKLLLMVILLSILSPMNTCPAEAASGIDANDIFVLEMNKAISTKGPFYTWSLEEKADFYNKYVYHNTGTRRGVPDERHIGTEAVKNLAYDYLCSYLDCIKDDLSDYIPDVDFWVEVNMQDFDEHEYYSVCFLTENTDTGKYENTYQLMISAYTGSLIQLLDIKQMTAD
;
A
#
# COMPACT_ATOMS: atom_id res chain seq x y z
N MET A 1 55.21 -15.48 60.99
CA MET A 1 55.68 -16.35 59.88
C MET A 1 55.06 -15.82 58.59
N LYS A 2 55.91 -15.48 57.61
CA LYS A 2 55.61 -15.10 56.20
C LYS A 2 54.92 -13.74 55.94
N ALA A 3 55.77 -12.74 55.69
CA ALA A 3 55.48 -11.62 54.80
C ALA A 3 55.43 -12.10 53.33
N LYS A 4 54.52 -11.54 52.53
CA LYS A 4 54.59 -11.46 51.06
C LYS A 4 53.91 -10.15 50.64
N LEU A 5 54.66 -9.10 50.35
CA LEU A 5 55.33 -8.77 49.09
C LEU A 5 54.35 -8.27 48.02
N LEU A 6 54.44 -6.96 47.80
CA LEU A 6 54.09 -6.18 46.62
C LEU A 6 54.04 -6.98 45.30
N LEU A 7 53.04 -6.67 44.45
CA LEU A 7 53.35 -6.31 43.06
C LEU A 7 52.20 -5.48 42.46
N MET A 8 52.50 -4.19 42.29
CA MET A 8 51.77 -3.27 41.42
C MET A 8 52.29 -3.53 40.00
N VAL A 9 51.43 -3.93 39.07
CA VAL A 9 51.75 -3.96 37.63
C VAL A 9 50.84 -2.96 36.95
N ILE A 10 51.43 -1.80 36.67
CA ILE A 10 50.96 -0.88 35.64
C ILE A 10 51.22 -1.57 34.30
N LEU A 11 50.17 -1.80 33.51
CA LEU A 11 50.34 -2.05 32.08
C LEU A 11 49.67 -0.91 31.32
N LEU A 12 50.53 -0.04 30.79
CA LEU A 12 50.23 1.05 29.89
C LEU A 12 50.20 0.52 28.46
N SER A 13 49.30 1.07 27.63
CA SER A 13 49.27 1.01 26.15
C SER A 13 48.75 -0.33 25.59
N ILE A 14 47.77 -0.36 24.67
CA ILE A 14 47.86 0.15 23.29
C ILE A 14 46.48 0.69 22.87
N LEU A 15 46.40 2.01 22.63
CA LEU A 15 45.39 2.59 21.74
C LEU A 15 45.81 2.26 20.31
N SER A 16 45.28 1.18 19.75
CA SER A 16 45.30 1.02 18.30
C SER A 16 44.33 2.06 17.73
N PRO A 17 44.71 2.89 16.74
CA PRO A 17 43.71 3.54 15.93
C PRO A 17 42.88 2.42 15.32
N MET A 18 41.62 2.30 15.76
CA MET A 18 40.66 1.52 14.99
C MET A 18 40.68 2.15 13.61
N ASN A 19 41.24 1.41 12.65
CA ASN A 19 40.99 1.64 11.24
C ASN A 19 39.47 1.78 11.11
N THR A 20 39.01 3.01 10.92
CA THR A 20 37.69 3.27 10.37
C THR A 20 37.73 2.63 9.00
N CYS A 21 37.32 1.38 8.93
CA CYS A 21 36.80 0.81 7.69
C CYS A 21 35.75 1.83 7.25
N PRO A 22 35.93 2.51 6.10
CA PRO A 22 34.83 3.28 5.56
C PRO A 22 33.73 2.25 5.35
N ALA A 23 32.67 2.34 6.15
CA ALA A 23 31.42 1.71 5.80
C ALA A 23 31.07 2.33 4.45
N GLU A 24 31.39 1.62 3.37
CA GLU A 24 30.74 1.84 2.10
C GLU A 24 29.25 1.79 2.43
N ALA A 25 28.63 2.97 2.47
CA ALA A 25 27.20 3.09 2.44
C ALA A 25 26.79 2.47 1.11
N ALA A 26 26.56 1.16 1.11
CA ALA A 26 25.70 0.53 0.14
C ALA A 26 24.39 1.31 0.30
N SER A 27 24.17 2.27 -0.59
CA SER A 27 22.89 2.92 -0.76
C SER A 27 21.94 1.82 -1.22
N GLY A 28 21.40 1.07 -0.27
CA GLY A 28 20.39 0.07 -0.56
C GLY A 28 19.25 0.80 -1.26
N ILE A 29 18.89 0.33 -2.44
CA ILE A 29 17.71 0.83 -3.15
C ILE A 29 16.52 0.61 -2.20
N ASP A 30 15.75 1.66 -1.93
CA ASP A 30 14.58 1.57 -1.08
C ASP A 30 13.59 0.56 -1.68
N ALA A 31 12.93 -0.24 -0.84
CA ALA A 31 11.89 -1.17 -1.28
C ALA A 31 10.79 -0.43 -2.07
N ASN A 32 10.51 0.82 -1.70
CA ASN A 32 9.60 1.68 -2.43
C ASN A 32 10.10 2.03 -3.85
N ASP A 33 11.39 2.31 -4.02
CA ASP A 33 11.98 2.59 -5.34
C ASP A 33 11.91 1.36 -6.25
N ILE A 34 12.14 0.16 -5.70
CA ILE A 34 11.99 -1.11 -6.44
C ILE A 34 10.53 -1.29 -6.87
N PHE A 35 9.57 -1.07 -5.96
CA PHE A 35 8.15 -1.18 -6.28
C PHE A 35 7.75 -0.22 -7.42
N VAL A 36 8.11 1.06 -7.31
CA VAL A 36 7.78 2.07 -8.32
C VAL A 36 8.42 1.73 -9.67
N LEU A 37 9.69 1.29 -9.68
CA LEU A 37 10.37 0.89 -10.91
C LEU A 37 9.67 -0.30 -11.58
N GLU A 38 9.38 -1.35 -10.81
CA GLU A 38 8.74 -2.56 -11.32
C GLU A 38 7.29 -2.30 -11.74
N MET A 39 6.58 -1.39 -11.06
CA MET A 39 5.23 -0.97 -11.42
C MET A 39 5.24 -0.24 -12.77
N ASN A 40 6.16 0.71 -12.96
CA ASN A 40 6.29 1.42 -14.24
C ASN A 40 6.63 0.46 -15.40
N LYS A 41 7.49 -0.53 -15.15
CA LYS A 41 7.81 -1.57 -16.14
C LYS A 41 6.60 -2.44 -16.46
N ALA A 42 5.83 -2.84 -15.45
CA ALA A 42 4.64 -3.64 -15.66
C ALA A 42 3.55 -2.85 -16.40
N ILE A 43 3.32 -1.58 -16.03
CA ILE A 43 2.33 -0.71 -16.71
C ILE A 43 2.71 -0.49 -18.19
N SER A 44 3.99 -0.30 -18.50
CA SER A 44 4.44 -0.12 -19.89
C SER A 44 4.27 -1.37 -20.77
N THR A 45 4.10 -2.55 -20.17
CA THR A 45 3.95 -3.83 -20.90
C THR A 45 2.53 -4.38 -20.89
N LYS A 46 1.82 -4.25 -19.77
CA LYS A 46 0.46 -4.77 -19.56
C LYS A 46 -0.64 -3.73 -19.72
N GLY A 47 -0.29 -2.45 -19.74
CA GLY A 47 -1.25 -1.35 -19.67
C GLY A 47 -1.50 -0.88 -18.23
N PRO A 48 -2.36 0.14 -18.06
CA PRO A 48 -2.60 0.79 -16.78
C PRO A 48 -3.04 -0.19 -15.69
N PHE A 49 -2.60 0.03 -14.46
CA PHE A 49 -2.87 -0.88 -13.34
C PHE A 49 -4.38 -1.10 -13.08
N TYR A 50 -5.22 -0.09 -13.34
CA TYR A 50 -6.68 -0.19 -13.16
C TYR A 50 -7.37 -1.16 -14.15
N THR A 51 -6.68 -1.58 -15.22
CA THR A 51 -7.23 -2.57 -16.17
C THR A 51 -6.88 -4.01 -15.81
N TRP A 52 -6.06 -4.22 -14.78
CA TRP A 52 -5.59 -5.54 -14.39
C TRP A 52 -6.66 -6.31 -13.61
N SER A 53 -6.64 -7.63 -13.69
CA SER A 53 -7.52 -8.47 -12.86
C SER A 53 -7.13 -8.38 -11.37
N LEU A 54 -8.04 -8.74 -10.46
CA LEU A 54 -7.73 -8.76 -9.02
C LEU A 54 -6.59 -9.74 -8.69
N GLU A 55 -6.54 -10.87 -9.39
CA GLU A 55 -5.45 -11.85 -9.30
C GLU A 55 -4.11 -11.22 -9.71
N GLU A 56 -4.05 -10.55 -10.86
CA GLU A 56 -2.83 -9.91 -11.33
C GLU A 56 -2.33 -8.83 -10.38
N LYS A 57 -3.26 -8.05 -9.82
CA LYS A 57 -2.95 -7.03 -8.83
C LYS A 57 -2.44 -7.64 -7.55
N ALA A 58 -3.09 -8.68 -7.03
CA ALA A 58 -2.68 -9.37 -5.81
C ALA A 58 -1.28 -10.00 -5.97
N ASP A 59 -1.04 -10.70 -7.07
CA ASP A 59 0.26 -11.31 -7.38
C ASP A 59 1.38 -10.27 -7.45
N PHE A 60 1.13 -9.14 -8.12
CA PHE A 60 2.11 -8.07 -8.22
C PHE A 60 2.35 -7.37 -6.88
N TYR A 61 1.30 -6.87 -6.22
CA TYR A 61 1.44 -6.10 -4.99
C TYR A 61 2.08 -6.93 -3.88
N ASN A 62 1.64 -8.17 -3.69
CA ASN A 62 2.13 -9.01 -2.59
C ASN A 62 3.60 -9.43 -2.81
N LYS A 63 4.10 -9.42 -4.04
CA LYS A 63 5.52 -9.66 -4.33
C LYS A 63 6.44 -8.54 -3.85
N TYR A 64 5.99 -7.29 -3.89
CA TYR A 64 6.84 -6.11 -3.69
C TYR A 64 6.50 -5.29 -2.45
N VAL A 65 5.23 -5.28 -2.02
CA VAL A 65 4.72 -4.42 -0.94
C VAL A 65 4.50 -5.20 0.35
N TYR A 66 4.51 -6.54 0.32
CA TYR A 66 4.32 -7.35 1.52
C TYR A 66 5.58 -7.37 2.41
N HIS A 67 5.70 -6.33 3.22
CA HIS A 67 6.68 -6.24 4.29
C HIS A 67 6.01 -5.70 5.57
N ASN A 68 5.72 -6.60 6.52
CA ASN A 68 5.46 -6.33 7.95
C ASN A 68 4.28 -5.42 8.37
N THR A 69 3.41 -4.95 7.47
CA THR A 69 2.34 -3.98 7.84
C THR A 69 0.99 -4.60 8.18
N GLY A 70 0.84 -5.93 8.12
CA GLY A 70 -0.44 -6.57 8.40
C GLY A 70 -1.50 -6.30 7.35
N THR A 71 -1.14 -5.90 6.12
CA THR A 71 -2.11 -5.72 5.03
C THR A 71 -1.61 -6.37 3.76
N ARG A 72 -2.49 -7.07 3.04
CA ARG A 72 -2.21 -7.67 1.73
C ARG A 72 -3.34 -7.42 0.75
N ARG A 73 -3.05 -7.54 -0.54
CA ARG A 73 -4.11 -7.65 -1.55
C ARG A 73 -4.55 -9.10 -1.68
N GLY A 74 -5.85 -9.31 -1.84
CA GLY A 74 -6.44 -10.64 -1.97
C GLY A 74 -7.24 -10.80 -3.25
N VAL A 75 -7.85 -11.96 -3.38
CA VAL A 75 -8.83 -12.27 -4.41
C VAL A 75 -10.08 -12.75 -3.67
N PRO A 76 -11.26 -12.15 -3.94
CA PRO A 76 -12.49 -12.56 -3.28
C PRO A 76 -12.91 -13.96 -3.71
N ASP A 77 -13.35 -14.77 -2.75
CA ASP A 77 -14.04 -16.04 -3.00
C ASP A 77 -15.57 -15.88 -3.13
N GLU A 78 -16.28 -16.99 -3.33
CA GLU A 78 -17.73 -17.06 -3.54
C GLU A 78 -18.62 -16.52 -2.40
N ARG A 79 -18.05 -16.31 -1.20
CA ARG A 79 -18.79 -15.75 -0.04
C ARG A 79 -18.90 -14.24 -0.12
N HIS A 80 -18.08 -13.60 -0.95
CA HIS A 80 -18.04 -12.16 -1.10
C HIS A 80 -18.99 -11.69 -2.20
N ILE A 81 -19.39 -10.43 -2.10
CA ILE A 81 -20.17 -9.76 -3.15
C ILE A 81 -19.30 -9.66 -4.41
N GLY A 82 -19.86 -10.02 -5.56
CA GLY A 82 -19.10 -9.97 -6.82
C GLY A 82 -18.61 -8.56 -7.19
N THR A 83 -17.45 -8.48 -7.84
CA THR A 83 -16.77 -7.24 -8.22
C THR A 83 -17.67 -6.26 -8.99
N GLU A 84 -18.50 -6.74 -9.92
CA GLU A 84 -19.42 -5.86 -10.66
C GLU A 84 -20.55 -5.30 -9.79
N ALA A 85 -21.03 -6.07 -8.81
CA ALA A 85 -21.99 -5.56 -7.84
C ALA A 85 -21.36 -4.50 -6.92
N VAL A 86 -20.11 -4.70 -6.50
CA VAL A 86 -19.35 -3.71 -5.74
C VAL A 86 -19.14 -2.42 -6.52
N LYS A 87 -18.79 -2.50 -7.82
CA LYS A 87 -18.69 -1.30 -8.67
C LYS A 87 -20.01 -0.53 -8.71
N ASN A 88 -21.13 -1.23 -8.89
CA ASN A 88 -22.44 -0.59 -8.92
C ASN A 88 -22.78 0.08 -7.58
N LEU A 89 -22.56 -0.60 -6.45
CA LEU A 89 -22.73 -0.02 -5.12
C LEU A 89 -21.85 1.21 -4.92
N ALA A 90 -20.59 1.17 -5.38
CA ALA A 90 -19.68 2.31 -5.27
C ALA A 90 -20.19 3.53 -6.05
N TYR A 91 -20.73 3.34 -7.25
CA TYR A 91 -21.39 4.41 -8.00
C TYR A 91 -22.60 4.97 -7.24
N ASP A 92 -23.46 4.10 -6.70
CA ASP A 92 -24.66 4.52 -5.98
C ASP A 92 -24.30 5.34 -4.72
N TYR A 93 -23.29 4.90 -3.96
CA TYR A 93 -22.79 5.64 -2.80
C TYR A 93 -22.18 6.98 -3.19
N LEU A 94 -21.37 7.03 -4.25
CA LEU A 94 -20.75 8.27 -4.72
C LEU A 94 -21.80 9.26 -5.24
N CYS A 95 -22.79 8.79 -6.00
CA CYS A 95 -23.93 9.59 -6.44
C CYS A 95 -24.70 10.18 -5.27
N SER A 96 -24.97 9.36 -4.24
CA SER A 96 -25.64 9.84 -3.03
C SER A 96 -24.82 10.88 -2.27
N TYR A 97 -23.48 10.79 -2.29
CA TYR A 97 -22.61 11.76 -1.64
C TYR A 97 -22.54 13.09 -2.41
N LEU A 98 -22.50 13.03 -3.74
CA LEU A 98 -22.41 14.20 -4.62
C LEU A 98 -23.77 14.83 -4.98
N ASP A 99 -24.88 14.19 -4.58
CA ASP A 99 -26.24 14.56 -5.00
C ASP A 99 -26.39 14.59 -6.53
N CYS A 100 -25.89 13.54 -7.20
CA CYS A 100 -25.91 13.41 -8.66
C CYS A 100 -26.51 12.08 -9.13
N ILE A 101 -26.70 11.92 -10.44
CA ILE A 101 -27.07 10.63 -11.06
C ILE A 101 -25.83 9.93 -11.62
N LYS A 102 -25.90 8.62 -11.82
CA LYS A 102 -24.75 7.80 -12.28
C LYS A 102 -24.17 8.26 -13.61
N ASP A 103 -25.01 8.77 -14.50
CA ASP A 103 -24.58 9.31 -15.81
C ASP A 103 -23.66 10.52 -15.65
N ASP A 104 -23.78 11.28 -14.55
CA ASP A 104 -22.90 12.41 -14.25
C ASP A 104 -21.47 11.96 -13.86
N LEU A 105 -21.29 10.65 -13.59
CA LEU A 105 -20.00 10.05 -13.26
C LEU A 105 -19.32 9.36 -14.45
N SER A 106 -19.75 9.66 -15.69
CA SER A 106 -19.23 9.04 -16.91
C SER A 106 -17.73 9.22 -17.10
N ASP A 107 -17.18 10.32 -16.59
CA ASP A 107 -15.76 10.68 -16.73
C ASP A 107 -14.87 9.98 -15.70
N TYR A 108 -15.47 9.26 -14.74
CA TYR A 108 -14.76 8.52 -13.72
C TYR A 108 -14.60 7.04 -14.10
N ILE A 109 -13.36 6.55 -14.03
CA ILE A 109 -13.02 5.14 -14.22
C ILE A 109 -12.91 4.47 -12.85
N PRO A 110 -13.74 3.45 -12.53
CA PRO A 110 -13.68 2.76 -11.27
C PRO A 110 -12.56 1.71 -11.30
N ASP A 111 -11.59 1.87 -10.41
CA ASP A 111 -10.54 0.90 -10.14
C ASP A 111 -10.85 0.13 -8.87
N VAL A 112 -10.97 -1.20 -8.95
CA VAL A 112 -11.36 -2.04 -7.82
C VAL A 112 -10.19 -2.87 -7.33
N ASP A 113 -9.99 -2.83 -6.02
CA ASP A 113 -9.01 -3.63 -5.29
C ASP A 113 -9.69 -4.39 -4.16
N PHE A 114 -9.18 -5.57 -3.82
CA PHE A 114 -9.62 -6.35 -2.66
C PHE A 114 -8.50 -6.44 -1.65
N TRP A 115 -8.79 -6.05 -0.42
CA TRP A 115 -7.82 -5.94 0.66
C TRP A 115 -8.15 -6.92 1.78
N VAL A 116 -7.09 -7.44 2.38
CA VAL A 116 -7.14 -8.22 3.62
C VAL A 116 -6.20 -7.55 4.61
N GLU A 117 -6.78 -6.92 5.63
CA GLU A 117 -6.09 -6.28 6.74
C GLU A 117 -6.08 -7.22 7.95
N VAL A 118 -4.90 -7.69 8.31
CA VAL A 118 -4.63 -8.46 9.52
C VAL A 118 -4.37 -7.48 10.67
N ASN A 119 -5.30 -7.42 11.61
CA ASN A 119 -5.05 -6.80 12.91
C ASN A 119 -4.06 -7.67 13.69
N MET A 120 -2.81 -7.22 13.77
CA MET A 120 -1.71 -7.96 14.41
C MET A 120 -1.88 -8.17 15.92
N GLN A 121 -2.77 -7.42 16.59
CA GLN A 121 -2.99 -7.59 18.04
C GLN A 121 -3.86 -8.80 18.33
N ASP A 122 -4.91 -9.00 17.52
CA ASP A 122 -5.94 -10.01 17.76
C ASP A 122 -5.93 -11.14 16.71
N PHE A 123 -5.04 -11.05 15.72
CA PHE A 123 -4.97 -11.92 14.55
C PHE A 123 -6.30 -12.02 13.79
N ASP A 124 -7.07 -10.94 13.80
CA ASP A 124 -8.33 -10.82 13.08
C ASP A 124 -8.07 -10.28 11.68
N GLU A 125 -8.73 -10.86 10.68
CA GLU A 125 -8.63 -10.39 9.29
C GLU A 125 -9.89 -9.60 8.93
N HIS A 126 -9.69 -8.37 8.46
CA HIS A 126 -10.72 -7.52 7.92
C HIS A 126 -10.61 -7.47 6.41
N GLU A 127 -11.67 -7.89 5.72
CA GLU A 127 -11.72 -7.96 4.27
C GLU A 127 -12.70 -6.91 3.71
N TYR A 128 -12.23 -6.15 2.73
CA TYR A 128 -13.02 -5.11 2.09
C TYR A 128 -12.58 -4.86 0.66
N TYR A 129 -13.49 -4.30 -0.13
CA TYR A 129 -13.17 -3.73 -1.42
C TYR A 129 -12.79 -2.27 -1.28
N SER A 130 -11.72 -1.85 -1.95
CA SER A 130 -11.42 -0.45 -2.19
C SER A 130 -11.76 -0.12 -3.64
N VAL A 131 -12.65 0.84 -3.86
CA VAL A 131 -13.02 1.34 -5.19
C VAL A 131 -12.53 2.77 -5.33
N CYS A 132 -11.54 2.98 -6.19
CA CYS A 132 -10.99 4.29 -6.51
C CYS A 132 -11.64 4.81 -7.80
N PHE A 133 -12.19 6.01 -7.77
CA PHE A 133 -12.74 6.68 -8.95
C PHE A 133 -11.67 7.59 -9.54
N LEU A 134 -11.10 7.13 -10.65
CA LEU A 134 -10.01 7.80 -11.33
C LEU A 134 -10.55 8.78 -12.36
N THR A 135 -9.94 9.96 -12.45
CA THR A 135 -10.21 10.95 -13.50
C THR A 135 -8.93 11.28 -14.24
N GLU A 136 -9.01 11.49 -15.54
CA GLU A 136 -7.86 11.96 -16.32
C GLU A 136 -7.55 13.43 -16.00
N ASN A 137 -6.31 13.68 -15.60
CA ASN A 137 -5.73 15.02 -15.57
C ASN A 137 -5.37 15.41 -17.01
N THR A 138 -6.16 16.31 -17.61
CA THR A 138 -6.04 16.71 -19.02
C THR A 138 -4.72 17.37 -19.37
N ASP A 139 -4.01 17.94 -18.39
CA ASP A 139 -2.73 18.61 -18.63
C ASP A 139 -1.58 17.60 -18.76
N THR A 140 -1.70 16.46 -18.07
CA THR A 140 -0.65 15.44 -17.99
C THR A 140 -1.00 14.13 -18.71
N GLY A 141 -2.27 13.92 -19.05
CA GLY A 141 -2.82 12.65 -19.57
C GLY A 141 -2.77 11.50 -18.54
N LYS A 142 -2.55 11.81 -17.25
CA LYS A 142 -2.45 10.81 -16.19
C LYS A 142 -3.78 10.69 -15.46
N TYR A 143 -4.12 9.47 -15.07
CA TYR A 143 -5.29 9.22 -14.23
C TYR A 143 -4.93 9.40 -12.76
N GLU A 144 -5.75 10.18 -12.05
CA GLU A 144 -5.58 10.50 -10.64
C GLU A 144 -6.81 10.05 -9.86
N ASN A 145 -6.59 9.56 -8.64
CA ASN A 145 -7.68 9.16 -7.76
C ASN A 145 -8.40 10.39 -7.21
N THR A 146 -9.68 10.55 -7.52
CA THR A 146 -10.50 11.65 -6.99
C THR A 146 -11.32 11.23 -5.77
N TYR A 147 -11.91 10.04 -5.80
CA TYR A 147 -12.69 9.50 -4.69
C TYR A 147 -12.29 8.07 -4.40
N GLN A 148 -12.23 7.70 -3.13
CA GLN A 148 -12.00 6.32 -2.73
C GLN A 148 -13.08 5.85 -1.77
N LEU A 149 -13.66 4.70 -2.06
CA LEU A 149 -14.68 4.07 -1.22
C LEU A 149 -14.17 2.73 -0.70
N MET A 150 -14.32 2.50 0.61
CA MET A 150 -14.12 1.20 1.23
C MET A 150 -15.49 0.57 1.48
N ILE A 151 -15.72 -0.62 0.94
CA ILE A 151 -17.00 -1.30 0.97
C ILE A 151 -16.82 -2.70 1.56
N SER A 152 -17.69 -3.06 2.51
CA SER A 152 -17.71 -4.37 3.13
C SER A 152 -17.87 -5.46 2.07
N ALA A 153 -16.93 -6.40 2.03
CA ALA A 153 -16.97 -7.49 1.07
C ALA A 153 -18.16 -8.45 1.24
N TYR A 154 -18.77 -8.47 2.42
CA TYR A 154 -19.84 -9.37 2.80
C TYR A 154 -21.23 -8.74 2.70
N THR A 155 -21.35 -7.48 3.12
CA THR A 155 -22.66 -6.81 3.24
C THR A 155 -22.90 -5.75 2.18
N GLY A 156 -21.84 -5.28 1.51
CA GLY A 156 -21.93 -4.19 0.54
C GLY A 156 -22.13 -2.83 1.20
N SER A 157 -22.10 -2.77 2.54
CA SER A 157 -22.19 -1.52 3.29
C SER A 157 -20.95 -0.67 3.08
N LEU A 158 -21.15 0.64 2.92
CA LEU A 158 -20.06 1.61 2.90
C LEU A 158 -19.37 1.65 4.28
N ILE A 159 -18.06 1.43 4.30
CA ILE A 159 -17.21 1.56 5.50
C ILE A 159 -16.68 3.00 5.57
N GLN A 160 -16.15 3.50 4.46
CA GLN A 160 -15.55 4.83 4.37
C GLN A 160 -15.67 5.38 2.95
N LEU A 161 -15.83 6.70 2.84
CA LEU A 161 -15.68 7.46 1.59
C LEU A 161 -14.65 8.57 1.84
N LEU A 162 -13.68 8.69 0.94
CA LEU A 162 -12.64 9.70 0.94
C LEU A 162 -12.77 10.58 -0.30
N ASP A 163 -12.88 11.89 -0.08
CA ASP A 163 -12.78 12.92 -1.13
C ASP A 163 -11.33 13.43 -1.17
N ILE A 164 -10.54 12.87 -2.09
CA ILE A 164 -9.09 13.10 -2.14
C ILE A 164 -8.79 14.54 -2.54
N LYS A 165 -9.66 15.19 -3.33
CA LYS A 165 -9.50 16.60 -3.70
C LYS A 165 -9.63 17.52 -2.50
N GLN A 166 -10.54 17.22 -1.57
CA GLN A 166 -10.67 18.02 -0.35
C GLN A 166 -9.49 17.85 0.60
N MET A 167 -8.82 16.68 0.59
CA MET A 167 -7.69 16.40 1.47
C MET A 167 -6.38 17.09 1.05
N THR A 168 -6.27 17.53 -0.21
CA THR A 168 -5.04 18.14 -0.76
C THR A 168 -5.13 19.66 -0.92
N ALA A 169 -6.22 20.29 -0.48
CA ALA A 169 -6.49 21.72 -0.66
C ALA A 169 -5.91 22.63 0.45
N ASP A 170 -5.10 22.09 1.37
CA ASP A 170 -4.38 22.81 2.44
C ASP A 170 -2.95 23.18 2.05
#